data_AF-L8M8V1-F1
#
_entry.id   AF-L8M8V1-F1
#
_cell.length_a   1.000
_cell.length_b   1.000
_cell.length_c   1.000
_cell.angle_alpha   90.00
_cell.angle_beta   90.00
_cell.angle_gamma   90.00
#
_symmetry.space_group_name_H-M   'P 1'
#
loop_
_entity.id
_entity.type
_entity.pdbx_description
1 polymer ?
#
loop_
_entity_poly.entity_id
_entity_poly.type
_entity_poly.pdbx_seq_one_letter_code
_entity_poly.pdbx_strand_id
1 'polypeptide(L)'
;MENVVIKPLGKALERAGLISNFQIRTALDIQSKNKQVKFGKILVSQGIIKQKTVDFFADQLPQLPQRPKTKPLGYYLQQASLINARQIEIILEEQKQKNLLFGELILEKNWLRKKTLNFFLDFLDKTKDKGQLLLPSQQAIIKSLHLEKIAASPYSLLEAVFYWTDGHPFLTREICRIILDHQHFIPEGTEKVFISRIVKENIIDNWECQELEGYLKTIQYYLLHNTACPPENLLKKYLQIRQQKDIRADQSKEQQELINLGIITKQGDKLKIANLLYKLIFNSDWVTLQLSNQEKKLPRTSDKIEKIAPNNQQIAMANNLRNEPLAQMAALAIALGLLVVAPLVIVFNNSQYKLGQENNGIESSSSSVSNLCTASIPKELARQEALRLRLAQEQQQSPEQFPDSCQSQLDKLIVLNALQLGKENRVLDGINNLCQIAATSEIFNQANFWLSRWYNSAAWGEQTRAYLNSINDCPAAKFK
;
A
#
# COMPACT_ATOMS: atom_id res chain seq x y z
N MET A 1 -7.43 -3.32 39.34
CA MET A 1 -8.30 -2.37 38.63
C MET A 1 -7.45 -1.16 38.34
N GLU A 2 -7.03 -0.95 37.09
CA GLU A 2 -6.19 0.20 36.77
C GLU A 2 -7.00 1.49 36.86
N ASN A 3 -6.40 2.51 37.47
CA ASN A 3 -7.02 3.81 37.63
C ASN A 3 -7.23 4.43 36.25
N VAL A 4 -8.50 4.61 35.86
CA VAL A 4 -8.85 5.35 34.64
C VAL A 4 -8.34 6.78 34.81
N VAL A 5 -7.24 7.08 34.13
CA VAL A 5 -6.55 8.37 34.22
C VAL A 5 -7.53 9.47 33.85
N ILE A 6 -7.97 10.24 34.85
CA ILE A 6 -8.89 11.37 34.69
C ILE A 6 -8.16 12.47 33.90
N LYS A 7 -8.32 12.44 32.58
CA LYS A 7 -7.73 13.44 31.69
C LYS A 7 -8.42 14.78 31.94
N PRO A 8 -7.69 15.92 31.93
CA PRO A 8 -8.30 17.24 32.05
C PRO A 8 -9.44 17.43 31.04
N LEU A 9 -10.53 18.05 31.47
CA LEU A 9 -11.79 18.19 30.71
C LEU A 9 -11.58 18.60 29.24
N GLY A 10 -10.72 19.60 28.98
CA GLY A 10 -10.39 20.03 27.62
C GLY A 10 -9.79 18.94 26.74
N LYS A 11 -8.96 18.05 27.30
CA LYS A 11 -8.37 16.91 26.57
C LYS A 11 -9.35 15.77 26.33
N ALA A 12 -10.33 15.56 27.20
CA ALA A 12 -11.42 14.61 26.96
C ALA A 12 -12.31 15.10 25.79
N LEU A 13 -12.72 16.37 25.81
CA LEU A 13 -13.52 17.00 24.76
C LEU A 13 -12.78 17.11 23.41
N GLU A 14 -11.47 17.34 23.42
CA GLU A 14 -10.61 17.31 22.21
C GLU A 14 -10.60 15.93 21.54
N ARG A 15 -10.39 14.88 22.36
CA ARG A 15 -10.37 13.48 21.91
C ARG A 15 -11.73 13.07 21.34
N ALA A 16 -12.82 13.49 21.99
CA ALA A 16 -14.18 13.33 21.47
C ALA A 16 -14.49 14.16 20.22
N GLY A 17 -13.59 15.04 19.76
CA GLY A 17 -13.83 15.87 18.56
C GLY A 17 -14.92 16.93 18.74
N LEU A 18 -15.27 17.25 19.99
CA LEU A 18 -16.27 18.24 20.35
C LEU A 18 -15.68 19.65 20.35
N ILE A 19 -14.40 19.79 20.72
CA ILE A 19 -13.66 21.06 20.66
C ILE A 19 -12.31 20.88 19.97
N SER A 20 -11.74 21.97 19.45
CA SER A 20 -10.41 22.03 18.84
C SER A 20 -9.33 22.47 19.82
N ASN A 21 -8.05 22.22 19.48
CA ASN A 21 -6.91 22.71 20.27
C ASN A 21 -6.90 24.24 20.38
N PHE A 22 -7.35 24.94 19.34
CA PHE A 22 -7.52 26.40 19.35
C PHE A 22 -8.56 26.84 20.39
N GLN A 23 -9.75 26.23 20.39
CA GLN A 23 -10.80 26.54 21.37
C GLN A 23 -10.34 26.28 22.83
N ILE A 24 -9.52 25.26 23.06
CA ILE A 24 -8.90 25.01 24.36
C ILE A 24 -7.96 26.14 24.75
N ARG A 25 -7.06 26.57 23.85
CA ARG A 25 -6.13 27.68 24.10
C ARG A 25 -6.87 28.98 24.39
N THR A 26 -7.89 29.32 23.60
CA THR A 26 -8.72 30.52 23.80
C THR A 26 -9.45 30.49 25.15
N ALA A 27 -10.04 29.35 25.52
CA ALA A 27 -10.72 29.22 26.81
C ALA A 27 -9.74 29.28 28.00
N LEU A 28 -8.51 28.76 27.86
CA LEU A 28 -7.45 28.88 28.87
C LEU A 28 -6.90 30.30 29.01
N ASP A 29 -6.75 31.06 27.92
CA ASP A 29 -6.37 32.48 27.96
C ASP A 29 -7.42 33.31 28.73
N ILE A 30 -8.71 33.12 28.44
CA ILE A 30 -9.80 33.76 29.18
C ILE A 30 -9.78 33.35 30.66
N GLN A 31 -9.53 32.06 30.95
CA GLN A 31 -9.43 31.57 32.32
C GLN A 31 -8.22 32.17 33.08
N SER A 32 -7.11 32.43 32.39
CA SER A 32 -5.94 33.07 32.98
C SER A 32 -6.21 34.51 33.43
N LYS A 33 -7.06 35.21 32.67
CA LYS A 33 -7.52 36.59 32.93
C LYS A 33 -8.59 36.66 34.02
N ASN A 34 -9.40 35.61 34.18
CA ASN A 34 -10.35 35.49 35.29
C ASN A 34 -10.35 34.08 35.89
N LYS A 35 -9.50 33.88 36.92
CA LYS A 35 -9.28 32.59 37.60
C LYS A 35 -10.53 32.01 38.28
N GLN A 36 -11.55 32.82 38.57
CA GLN A 36 -12.78 32.35 39.21
C GLN A 36 -13.72 31.61 38.25
N VAL A 37 -13.56 31.79 36.94
CA VAL A 37 -14.41 31.12 35.94
C VAL A 37 -13.86 29.74 35.62
N LYS A 38 -14.68 28.70 35.79
CA LYS A 38 -14.31 27.32 35.42
C LYS A 38 -14.23 27.17 33.90
N PHE A 39 -13.19 26.54 33.38
CA PHE A 39 -12.99 26.23 31.94
C PHE A 39 -14.26 25.79 31.20
N GLY A 40 -15.02 24.85 31.77
CA GLY A 40 -16.27 24.37 31.17
C GLY A 40 -17.35 25.46 31.03
N LYS A 41 -17.43 26.42 31.96
CA LYS A 41 -18.37 27.55 31.87
C LYS A 41 -17.97 28.52 30.75
N ILE A 42 -16.68 28.69 30.47
CA ILE A 42 -16.20 29.52 29.34
C ILE A 42 -16.65 28.93 28.01
N LEU A 43 -16.48 27.61 27.82
CA LEU A 43 -16.93 26.93 26.60
C LEU A 43 -18.45 27.02 26.40
N VAL A 44 -19.23 26.99 27.49
CA VAL A 44 -20.69 27.15 27.44
C VAL A 44 -21.09 28.59 27.14
N SER A 45 -20.47 29.60 27.77
CA SER A 45 -20.76 31.01 27.51
C SER A 45 -20.39 31.45 26.10
N GLN A 46 -19.43 30.77 25.46
CA GLN A 46 -19.06 30.95 24.05
C GLN A 46 -19.93 30.15 23.07
N GLY A 47 -20.94 29.41 23.54
CA GLY A 47 -21.81 28.58 22.69
C GLY A 47 -21.12 27.39 22.02
N ILE A 48 -19.90 27.03 22.44
CA ILE A 48 -19.09 25.98 21.81
C ILE A 48 -19.67 24.58 22.07
N ILE A 49 -20.14 24.35 23.30
CA ILE A 49 -20.81 23.12 23.73
C ILE A 49 -21.90 23.42 24.76
N LYS A 50 -22.88 22.52 24.91
CA LYS A 50 -23.97 22.64 25.88
C LYS A 50 -23.46 22.39 27.30
N GLN A 51 -24.11 23.01 28.30
CA GLN A 51 -23.84 22.75 29.72
C GLN A 51 -23.91 21.26 30.07
N LYS A 52 -24.98 20.56 29.65
CA LYS A 52 -25.13 19.12 29.86
C LYS A 52 -23.99 18.27 29.27
N THR A 53 -23.37 18.72 28.18
CA THR A 53 -22.19 18.06 27.60
C THR A 53 -20.96 18.27 28.47
N VAL A 54 -20.77 19.45 29.05
CA VAL A 54 -19.72 19.71 30.06
C VAL A 54 -19.95 18.84 31.29
N ASP A 55 -21.15 18.83 31.86
CA ASP A 55 -21.49 18.09 33.08
C ASP A 55 -21.28 16.58 32.88
N PHE A 56 -21.68 16.03 31.72
CA PHE A 56 -21.41 14.64 31.38
C PHE A 56 -19.90 14.32 31.34
N PHE A 57 -19.10 15.13 30.64
CA PHE A 57 -17.66 14.87 30.48
C PHE A 57 -16.84 15.16 31.74
N ALA A 58 -17.28 16.09 32.58
CA ALA A 58 -16.60 16.47 33.82
C ALA A 58 -16.96 15.52 34.98
N ASP A 59 -18.24 15.22 35.16
CA ASP A 59 -18.75 14.62 36.39
C ASP A 59 -19.20 13.17 36.19
N GLN A 60 -19.89 12.85 35.08
CA GLN A 60 -20.47 11.52 34.87
C GLN A 60 -19.45 10.53 34.27
N LEU A 61 -18.78 10.92 33.19
CA LEU A 61 -17.87 10.07 32.40
C LEU A 61 -16.73 9.47 33.25
N PRO A 62 -16.08 10.17 34.21
CA PRO A 62 -15.05 9.57 35.05
C PRO A 62 -15.58 8.51 36.03
N GLN A 63 -16.87 8.53 36.37
CA GLN A 63 -17.49 7.58 37.32
C GLN A 63 -17.99 6.30 36.64
N LEU A 64 -18.25 6.34 35.33
CA LEU A 64 -18.81 5.22 34.59
C LEU A 64 -17.99 3.91 34.66
N PRO A 65 -16.64 3.91 34.67
CA PRO A 65 -15.84 2.69 34.81
C PRO A 65 -16.01 1.95 36.14
N GLN A 66 -16.54 2.62 37.17
CA GLN A 66 -16.82 2.03 38.48
C GLN A 66 -18.21 1.37 38.55
N ARG A 67 -19.02 1.46 37.48
CA ARG A 67 -20.39 0.93 37.47
C ARG A 67 -20.40 -0.52 36.95
N PRO A 68 -21.13 -1.45 37.61
CA PRO A 68 -21.09 -2.88 37.29
C PRO A 68 -21.82 -3.28 36.00
N LYS A 69 -22.50 -2.35 35.32
CA LYS A 69 -23.21 -2.61 34.05
C LYS A 69 -23.04 -1.43 33.11
N THR A 70 -22.60 -1.71 31.89
CA THR A 70 -22.62 -0.78 30.77
C THR A 70 -24.07 -0.52 30.31
N LYS A 71 -24.27 0.55 29.54
CA LYS A 71 -25.53 0.87 28.87
C LYS A 71 -25.33 0.88 27.35
N PRO A 72 -26.39 0.81 26.53
CA PRO A 72 -26.26 0.94 25.08
C PRO A 72 -25.66 2.30 24.68
N LEU A 73 -24.92 2.33 23.57
CA LEU A 73 -24.28 3.55 23.04
C LEU A 73 -25.20 4.77 23.01
N GLY A 74 -26.45 4.60 22.55
CA GLY A 74 -27.43 5.68 22.47
C GLY A 74 -27.72 6.38 23.80
N TYR A 75 -27.69 5.65 24.92
CA TYR A 75 -27.88 6.22 26.26
C TYR A 75 -26.78 7.24 26.58
N TYR A 76 -25.51 6.91 26.35
CA TYR A 76 -24.40 7.81 26.67
C TYR A 76 -24.35 9.04 25.75
N LEU A 77 -24.65 8.87 24.46
CA LEU A 77 -24.76 9.98 23.53
C LEU A 77 -25.93 10.93 23.90
N GLN A 78 -27.02 10.40 24.46
CA GLN A 78 -28.14 11.18 24.99
C GLN A 78 -27.76 11.95 26.26
N GLN A 79 -27.10 11.30 27.23
CA GLN A 79 -26.66 11.94 28.47
C GLN A 79 -25.66 13.07 28.20
N ALA A 80 -24.75 12.87 27.23
CA ALA A 80 -23.85 13.90 26.73
C ALA A 80 -24.55 15.02 25.92
N SER A 81 -25.87 14.94 25.69
CA SER A 81 -26.68 15.85 24.86
C SER A 81 -26.19 16.00 23.41
N LEU A 82 -25.53 14.96 22.89
CA LEU A 82 -25.04 14.88 21.52
C LEU A 82 -26.14 14.44 20.55
N ILE A 83 -27.05 13.57 21.03
CA ILE A 83 -28.32 13.22 20.36
C ILE A 83 -29.48 13.37 21.36
N ASN A 84 -30.71 13.35 20.86
CA ASN A 84 -31.94 13.39 21.67
C ASN A 84 -32.78 12.09 21.56
N ALA A 85 -33.82 11.96 22.39
CA ALA A 85 -34.69 10.77 22.42
C ALA A 85 -35.33 10.46 21.06
N ARG A 86 -35.88 11.47 20.39
CA ARG A 86 -36.50 11.34 19.06
C ARG A 86 -35.51 10.87 17.99
N GLN A 87 -34.25 11.30 18.05
CA GLN A 87 -33.21 10.78 17.16
C GLN A 87 -32.95 9.30 17.43
N ILE A 88 -32.88 8.88 18.70
CA ILE A 88 -32.71 7.47 19.09
C ILE A 88 -33.87 6.63 18.55
N GLU A 89 -35.12 7.07 18.74
CA GLU A 89 -36.32 6.40 18.22
C GLU A 89 -36.25 6.21 16.70
N ILE A 90 -35.93 7.27 15.94
CA ILE A 90 -35.79 7.20 14.47
C ILE A 90 -34.72 6.17 14.05
N ILE A 91 -33.58 6.14 14.75
CA ILE A 91 -32.51 5.17 14.45
C ILE A 91 -32.95 3.74 14.77
N LEU A 92 -33.63 3.53 15.90
CA LEU A 92 -34.09 2.20 16.31
C LEU A 92 -35.21 1.66 15.41
N GLU A 93 -36.08 2.52 14.87
CA GLU A 93 -37.05 2.10 13.85
C GLU A 93 -36.38 1.77 12.52
N GLU A 94 -35.43 2.58 12.04
CA GLU A 94 -34.68 2.27 10.81
C GLU A 94 -33.82 1.01 10.94
N GLN A 95 -33.28 0.73 12.13
CA GLN A 95 -32.51 -0.49 12.43
C GLN A 95 -33.35 -1.79 12.34
N LYS A 96 -34.69 -1.70 12.37
CA LYS A 96 -35.57 -2.86 12.10
C LYS A 96 -35.68 -3.19 10.61
N GLN A 97 -35.47 -2.19 9.74
CA GLN A 97 -35.66 -2.29 8.29
C GLN A 97 -34.32 -2.41 7.54
N LYS A 98 -33.27 -1.78 8.06
CA LYS A 98 -31.90 -1.81 7.55
C LYS A 98 -31.04 -2.69 8.44
N ASN A 99 -30.26 -3.59 7.85
CA ASN A 99 -29.27 -4.40 8.56
C ASN A 99 -27.99 -3.58 8.90
N LEU A 100 -28.17 -2.42 9.53
CA LEU A 100 -27.13 -1.47 9.92
C LEU A 100 -27.19 -1.22 11.43
N LEU A 101 -26.04 -1.03 12.07
CA LEU A 101 -25.96 -0.75 13.50
C LEU A 101 -26.31 0.71 13.80
N PHE A 102 -26.78 0.95 15.04
CA PHE A 102 -27.10 2.28 15.57
C PHE A 102 -26.03 3.35 15.30
N GLY A 103 -24.75 2.99 15.40
CA GLY A 103 -23.63 3.89 15.12
C GLY A 103 -23.48 4.26 13.64
N GLU A 104 -23.80 3.34 12.73
CA GLU A 104 -23.70 3.54 11.27
C GLU A 104 -24.81 4.48 10.78
N LEU A 105 -26.05 4.21 11.20
CA LEU A 105 -27.22 5.05 10.91
C LEU A 105 -27.07 6.49 11.44
N ILE A 106 -26.37 6.68 12.56
CA ILE A 106 -26.01 8.00 13.09
C ILE A 106 -25.04 8.76 12.16
N LEU A 107 -24.08 8.05 11.56
CA LEU A 107 -23.12 8.65 10.63
C LEU A 107 -23.77 8.95 9.27
N GLU A 108 -24.60 8.04 8.73
CA GLU A 108 -25.37 8.28 7.51
C GLU A 108 -26.20 9.58 7.60
N LYS A 109 -26.85 9.80 8.75
CA LYS A 109 -27.65 11.00 9.02
C LYS A 109 -26.84 12.25 9.34
N ASN A 110 -25.50 12.13 9.42
CA ASN A 110 -24.59 13.19 9.86
C ASN A 110 -24.94 13.78 11.24
N TRP A 111 -25.63 13.03 12.10
CA TRP A 111 -26.07 13.49 13.43
C TRP A 111 -24.95 13.44 14.48
N LEU A 112 -23.88 12.69 14.20
CA LEU A 112 -22.66 12.66 15.02
C LEU A 112 -21.44 12.60 14.12
N ARG A 113 -20.31 13.14 14.59
CA ARG A 113 -19.03 13.02 13.88
C ARG A 113 -18.41 11.65 14.15
N LYS A 114 -17.79 11.02 13.14
CA LYS A 114 -17.04 9.75 13.29
C LYS A 114 -16.03 9.77 14.45
N LYS A 115 -15.29 10.88 14.62
CA LYS A 115 -14.36 11.07 15.75
C LYS A 115 -15.05 11.00 17.13
N THR A 116 -16.26 11.55 17.23
CA THR A 116 -17.06 11.50 18.46
C THR A 116 -17.63 10.12 18.69
N LEU A 117 -18.10 9.44 17.64
CA LEU A 117 -18.52 8.04 17.73
C LEU A 117 -17.38 7.15 18.25
N ASN A 118 -16.21 7.15 17.58
CA ASN A 118 -15.05 6.35 17.98
C ASN A 118 -14.59 6.63 19.42
N PHE A 119 -14.72 7.86 19.92
CA PHE A 119 -14.42 8.17 21.33
C PHE A 119 -15.35 7.43 22.30
N PHE A 120 -16.66 7.40 22.03
CA PHE A 120 -17.59 6.63 22.87
C PHE A 120 -17.41 5.12 22.68
N LEU A 121 -16.99 4.66 21.49
CA LEU A 121 -16.69 3.25 21.28
C LEU A 121 -15.42 2.81 22.07
N ASP A 122 -14.31 3.55 21.94
CA ASP A 122 -13.07 3.33 22.71
C ASP A 122 -13.31 3.40 24.23
N PHE A 123 -14.18 4.31 24.67
CA PHE A 123 -14.55 4.43 26.07
C PHE A 123 -15.30 3.18 26.57
N LEU A 124 -16.24 2.65 25.80
CA LEU A 124 -17.09 1.54 26.22
C LEU A 124 -16.41 0.16 26.05
N ASP A 125 -15.49 0.01 25.10
CA ASP A 125 -14.64 -1.19 24.97
C ASP A 125 -13.76 -1.39 26.22
N LYS A 126 -13.30 -0.28 26.82
CA LYS A 126 -12.57 -0.27 28.10
C LYS A 126 -13.44 -0.67 29.30
N THR A 127 -14.76 -0.46 29.25
CA THR A 127 -15.70 -0.84 30.33
C THR A 127 -16.16 -2.31 30.23
N LYS A 128 -15.22 -3.26 30.12
CA LYS A 128 -15.37 -4.72 30.27
C LYS A 128 -16.75 -5.33 29.91
N ASP A 129 -17.27 -5.02 28.72
CA ASP A 129 -18.35 -5.80 28.11
C ASP A 129 -18.15 -5.88 26.59
N LYS A 130 -17.24 -6.78 26.19
CA LYS A 130 -16.65 -6.87 24.83
C LYS A 130 -17.63 -7.37 23.74
N GLY A 131 -18.92 -7.44 24.03
CA GLY A 131 -19.93 -8.05 23.16
C GLY A 131 -20.51 -7.17 22.05
N GLN A 132 -20.63 -5.85 22.26
CA GLN A 132 -21.59 -5.01 21.48
C GLN A 132 -21.00 -3.75 20.81
N LEU A 133 -19.69 -3.68 20.61
CA LEU A 133 -19.01 -2.39 20.31
C LEU A 133 -18.07 -2.35 19.11
N LEU A 134 -17.98 -3.45 18.37
CA LEU A 134 -17.18 -3.57 17.16
C LEU A 134 -18.13 -3.64 15.96
N LEU A 135 -17.74 -3.06 14.82
CA LEU A 135 -18.44 -3.31 13.56
C LEU A 135 -18.35 -4.82 13.26
N PRO A 136 -19.39 -5.48 12.72
CA PRO A 136 -19.36 -6.93 12.49
C PRO A 136 -18.18 -7.37 11.61
N SER A 137 -17.79 -6.53 10.65
CA SER A 137 -16.59 -6.68 9.82
C SER A 137 -15.27 -6.64 10.61
N GLN A 138 -15.14 -5.72 11.57
CA GLN A 138 -13.97 -5.63 12.46
C GLN A 138 -13.93 -6.81 13.44
N GLN A 139 -15.09 -7.21 13.98
CA GLN A 139 -15.25 -8.40 14.81
C GLN A 139 -14.83 -9.67 14.07
N ALA A 140 -15.26 -9.81 12.82
CA ALA A 140 -14.87 -10.92 11.95
C ALA A 140 -13.36 -10.94 11.71
N ILE A 141 -12.75 -9.81 11.35
CA ILE A 141 -11.30 -9.70 11.10
C ILE A 141 -10.49 -10.06 12.36
N ILE A 142 -10.83 -9.49 13.53
CA ILE A 142 -10.15 -9.76 14.80
C ILE A 142 -10.19 -11.26 15.11
N LYS A 143 -11.38 -11.88 15.07
CA LYS A 143 -11.56 -13.31 15.35
C LYS A 143 -10.90 -14.21 14.31
N SER A 144 -11.00 -13.89 13.01
CA SER A 144 -10.45 -14.74 11.94
C SER A 144 -8.93 -14.74 11.88
N LEU A 145 -8.30 -13.69 12.40
CA LEU A 145 -6.84 -13.53 12.43
C LEU A 145 -6.27 -13.65 13.85
N HIS A 146 -7.10 -14.05 14.82
CA HIS A 146 -6.74 -14.24 16.23
C HIS A 146 -5.96 -13.08 16.87
N LEU A 147 -6.32 -11.84 16.52
CA LEU A 147 -5.60 -10.64 16.98
C LEU A 147 -5.64 -10.51 18.51
N GLU A 148 -6.62 -11.13 19.19
CA GLU A 148 -6.71 -11.26 20.64
C GLU A 148 -5.54 -12.01 21.30
N LYS A 149 -4.75 -12.79 20.55
CA LYS A 149 -3.60 -13.54 21.07
C LYS A 149 -2.29 -12.76 21.02
N ILE A 150 -2.21 -11.71 20.20
CA ILE A 150 -0.97 -10.98 19.89
C ILE A 150 -0.97 -9.51 20.34
N ALA A 151 -2.11 -8.94 20.76
CA ALA A 151 -2.15 -7.57 21.25
C ALA A 151 -3.07 -7.40 22.46
N ALA A 152 -2.66 -6.56 23.41
CA ALA A 152 -3.48 -6.19 24.57
C ALA A 152 -4.78 -5.49 24.15
N SER A 153 -4.73 -4.64 23.11
CA SER A 153 -5.90 -4.05 22.46
C SER A 153 -5.95 -4.41 20.96
N PRO A 154 -6.62 -5.52 20.59
CA PRO A 154 -6.81 -5.91 19.18
C PRO A 154 -7.54 -4.86 18.35
N TYR A 155 -8.39 -4.04 18.99
CA TYR A 155 -9.03 -2.88 18.38
C TYR A 155 -8.02 -1.78 18.03
N SER A 156 -7.16 -1.40 18.99
CA SER A 156 -6.12 -0.38 18.74
C SER A 156 -5.10 -0.84 17.70
N LEU A 157 -4.81 -2.15 17.66
CA LEU A 157 -4.03 -2.79 16.61
C LEU A 157 -4.71 -2.63 15.24
N LEU A 158 -6.00 -3.00 15.12
CA LEU A 158 -6.73 -2.91 13.85
C LEU A 158 -6.93 -1.46 13.40
N GLU A 159 -7.19 -0.50 14.30
CA GLU A 159 -7.20 0.94 13.96
C GLU A 159 -5.82 1.41 13.46
N ALA A 160 -4.73 0.93 14.06
CA ALA A 160 -3.38 1.24 13.61
C ALA A 160 -3.09 0.65 12.22
N VAL A 161 -3.58 -0.55 11.90
CA VAL A 161 -3.50 -1.12 10.53
C VAL A 161 -4.36 -0.33 9.55
N PHE A 162 -5.60 0.01 9.92
CA PHE A 162 -6.52 0.81 9.09
C PHE A 162 -5.97 2.21 8.78
N TYR A 163 -5.14 2.80 9.63
CA TYR A 163 -4.44 4.05 9.31
C TYR A 163 -3.54 3.92 8.05
N TRP A 164 -2.99 2.74 7.79
CA TRP A 164 -2.18 2.46 6.61
C TRP A 164 -3.01 2.01 5.40
N THR A 165 -4.05 1.20 5.62
CA THR A 165 -4.82 0.53 4.56
C THR A 165 -6.13 1.21 4.16
N ASP A 166 -6.59 2.21 4.93
CA ASP A 166 -7.95 2.79 4.89
C ASP A 166 -9.08 1.73 4.99
N GLY A 167 -8.78 0.55 5.54
CA GLY A 167 -9.70 -0.59 5.65
C GLY A 167 -9.74 -1.54 4.45
N HIS A 168 -8.84 -1.39 3.47
CA HIS A 168 -8.78 -2.26 2.30
C HIS A 168 -8.62 -3.75 2.72
N PRO A 169 -9.53 -4.68 2.35
CA PRO A 169 -9.58 -6.03 2.95
C PRO A 169 -8.30 -6.86 2.79
N PHE A 170 -7.74 -6.92 1.57
CA PHE A 170 -6.52 -7.68 1.28
C PHE A 170 -5.31 -7.13 2.06
N LEU A 171 -4.94 -5.86 1.83
CA LEU A 171 -3.85 -5.18 2.54
C LEU A 171 -3.97 -5.24 4.07
N THR A 172 -5.19 -5.15 4.61
CA THR A 172 -5.42 -5.32 6.05
C THR A 172 -5.08 -6.75 6.50
N ARG A 173 -5.55 -7.76 5.77
CA ARG A 173 -5.25 -9.17 6.08
C ARG A 173 -3.76 -9.46 6.04
N GLU A 174 -3.07 -9.02 4.99
CA GLU A 174 -1.62 -9.28 4.85
C GLU A 174 -0.79 -8.53 5.89
N ILE A 175 -1.10 -7.27 6.23
CA ILE A 175 -0.43 -6.60 7.36
C ILE A 175 -0.70 -7.35 8.67
N CYS A 176 -1.93 -7.79 8.91
CA CYS A 176 -2.25 -8.63 10.08
C CYS A 176 -1.49 -9.96 10.09
N ARG A 177 -1.23 -10.57 8.93
CA ARG A 177 -0.43 -11.80 8.81
C ARG A 177 1.06 -11.54 9.11
N ILE A 178 1.66 -10.52 8.51
CA ILE A 178 3.03 -10.07 8.81
C ILE A 178 3.21 -9.89 10.33
N ILE A 179 2.25 -9.26 11.02
CA ILE A 179 2.34 -9.07 12.48
C ILE A 179 2.34 -10.40 13.25
N LEU A 180 1.51 -11.37 12.84
CA LEU A 180 1.46 -12.69 13.48
C LEU A 180 2.80 -13.42 13.35
N ASP A 181 3.47 -13.29 12.20
CA ASP A 181 4.75 -13.93 11.92
C ASP A 181 5.92 -13.35 12.75
N HIS A 182 5.81 -12.10 13.24
CA HIS A 182 6.78 -11.50 14.17
C HIS A 182 6.63 -12.00 15.63
N GLN A 183 5.59 -12.78 15.96
CA GLN A 183 5.35 -13.48 17.24
C GLN A 183 5.47 -12.68 18.56
N HIS A 184 5.60 -11.36 18.51
CA HIS A 184 5.76 -10.50 19.68
C HIS A 184 4.40 -10.02 20.21
N PHE A 185 4.11 -10.22 21.50
CA PHE A 185 2.91 -9.66 22.12
C PHE A 185 3.02 -8.13 22.23
N ILE A 186 2.01 -7.41 21.75
CA ILE A 186 2.00 -5.95 21.62
C ILE A 186 1.29 -5.33 22.85
N PRO A 187 2.00 -4.59 23.73
CA PRO A 187 1.41 -3.95 24.91
C PRO A 187 0.47 -2.78 24.55
N GLU A 188 -0.51 -2.51 25.43
CA GLU A 188 -1.49 -1.45 25.21
C GLU A 188 -0.83 -0.07 25.02
N GLY A 189 -1.26 0.65 23.99
CA GLY A 189 -0.79 2.00 23.67
C GLY A 189 0.48 2.04 22.83
N THR A 190 1.12 0.89 22.56
CA THR A 190 2.32 0.79 21.70
C THR A 190 1.98 0.45 20.25
N GLU A 191 0.74 0.04 19.95
CA GLU A 191 0.33 -0.56 18.68
C GLU A 191 0.67 0.35 17.49
N LYS A 192 0.41 1.66 17.61
CA LYS A 192 0.68 2.62 16.52
C LYS A 192 2.16 2.72 16.17
N VAL A 193 3.05 2.65 17.16
CA VAL A 193 4.50 2.70 16.95
C VAL A 193 4.97 1.37 16.34
N PHE A 194 4.52 0.25 16.91
CA PHE A 194 4.82 -1.09 16.43
C PHE A 194 4.40 -1.29 14.97
N ILE A 195 3.14 -1.01 14.63
CA ILE A 195 2.61 -1.11 13.26
C ILE A 195 3.36 -0.20 12.30
N SER A 196 3.65 1.05 12.69
CA SER A 196 4.38 1.98 11.81
C SER A 196 5.79 1.49 11.49
N ARG A 197 6.46 0.86 12.47
CA ARG A 197 7.76 0.22 12.27
C ARG A 197 7.65 -0.99 11.32
N ILE A 198 6.77 -1.94 11.63
CA ILE A 198 6.57 -3.15 10.82
C ILE A 198 6.20 -2.82 9.37
N VAL A 199 5.26 -1.91 9.16
CA VAL A 199 4.84 -1.48 7.81
C VAL A 199 5.99 -0.77 7.07
N LYS A 200 6.84 0.00 7.76
CA LYS A 200 7.99 0.63 7.11
C LYS A 200 9.02 -0.42 6.67
N GLU A 201 9.45 -1.27 7.59
CA GLU A 201 10.53 -2.26 7.39
C GLU A 201 10.12 -3.37 6.40
N ASN A 202 8.91 -3.91 6.53
CA ASN A 202 8.47 -5.11 5.79
C ASN A 202 7.65 -4.76 4.53
N ILE A 203 7.27 -3.48 4.33
CA ILE A 203 6.50 -3.06 3.15
C ILE A 203 7.14 -1.85 2.48
N ILE A 204 7.15 -0.66 3.11
CA ILE A 204 7.50 0.58 2.39
C ILE A 204 8.94 0.58 1.86
N ASP A 205 9.92 0.16 2.66
CA ASP A 205 11.32 0.31 2.31
C ASP A 205 11.75 -0.58 1.13
N ASN A 206 11.07 -1.72 0.88
CA ASN A 206 11.42 -2.69 -0.17
C ASN A 206 10.24 -3.50 -0.73
N TRP A 207 9.11 -2.84 -0.99
CA TRP A 207 7.88 -3.52 -1.43
C TRP A 207 8.06 -4.37 -2.70
N GLU A 208 9.07 -4.07 -3.52
CA GLU A 208 9.43 -4.81 -4.73
C GLU A 208 10.03 -6.22 -4.48
N CYS A 209 10.20 -6.58 -3.20
CA CYS A 209 10.99 -7.71 -2.71
C CYS A 209 10.36 -8.40 -1.47
N GLN A 210 9.14 -8.01 -1.08
CA GLN A 210 8.48 -8.37 0.18
C GLN A 210 7.16 -9.13 -0.08
N GLU A 211 6.45 -9.57 0.97
CA GLU A 211 5.22 -10.37 0.79
C GLU A 211 4.11 -9.71 -0.04
N LEU A 212 4.05 -8.39 -0.08
CA LEU A 212 3.10 -7.64 -0.92
C LEU A 212 3.59 -7.40 -2.36
N GLU A 213 4.77 -7.89 -2.75
CA GLU A 213 5.39 -7.67 -4.06
C GLU A 213 4.45 -8.01 -5.21
N GLY A 214 3.91 -9.23 -5.26
CA GLY A 214 3.10 -9.68 -6.40
C GLY A 214 1.85 -8.82 -6.61
N TYR A 215 1.20 -8.42 -5.52
CA TYR A 215 0.04 -7.54 -5.53
C TYR A 215 0.38 -6.13 -6.03
N LEU A 216 1.44 -5.53 -5.48
CA LEU A 216 1.86 -4.18 -5.82
C LEU A 216 2.48 -4.10 -7.23
N LYS A 217 3.20 -5.14 -7.67
CA LYS A 217 3.67 -5.28 -9.05
C LYS A 217 2.53 -5.44 -10.05
N THR A 218 1.42 -6.04 -9.64
CA THR A 218 0.20 -6.09 -10.47
C THR A 218 -0.37 -4.68 -10.66
N ILE A 219 -0.46 -3.86 -9.60
CA ILE A 219 -0.89 -2.45 -9.70
C ILE A 219 0.09 -1.66 -10.58
N GLN A 220 1.40 -1.78 -10.36
CA GLN A 220 2.43 -1.17 -11.21
C GLN A 220 2.27 -1.58 -12.68
N TYR A 221 2.06 -2.87 -12.96
CA TYR A 221 1.91 -3.37 -14.32
C TYR A 221 0.73 -2.69 -15.04
N TYR A 222 -0.43 -2.60 -14.39
CA TYR A 222 -1.61 -1.95 -14.98
C TYR A 222 -1.52 -0.43 -15.07
N LEU A 223 -0.71 0.23 -14.24
CA LEU A 223 -0.37 1.65 -14.39
C LEU A 223 0.56 1.90 -15.59
N LEU A 224 1.46 0.96 -15.90
CA LEU A 224 2.49 1.12 -16.94
C LEU A 224 2.11 0.56 -18.32
N HIS A 225 1.17 -0.38 -18.36
CA HIS A 225 0.71 -1.06 -19.58
C HIS A 225 -0.81 -0.97 -19.72
N ASN A 226 -1.39 0.15 -19.29
CA ASN A 226 -2.82 0.40 -19.38
C ASN A 226 -3.30 0.40 -20.84
N THR A 227 -4.45 -0.22 -21.09
CA THR A 227 -5.08 -0.31 -22.42
C THR A 227 -6.33 0.57 -22.55
N ALA A 228 -6.89 1.06 -21.45
CA ALA A 228 -8.08 1.93 -21.46
C ALA A 228 -7.75 3.40 -21.76
N CYS A 229 -6.53 3.84 -21.41
CA CYS A 229 -5.99 5.16 -21.71
C CYS A 229 -4.45 5.13 -21.79
N PRO A 230 -3.79 6.13 -22.41
CA PRO A 230 -2.32 6.17 -22.48
C PRO A 230 -1.68 6.14 -21.08
N PRO A 231 -0.74 5.21 -20.78
CA PRO A 231 -0.10 5.10 -19.46
C PRO A 231 0.53 6.40 -18.96
N GLU A 232 1.08 7.22 -19.87
CA GLU A 232 1.65 8.52 -19.56
C GLU A 232 0.59 9.51 -19.01
N ASN A 233 -0.60 9.56 -19.61
CA ASN A 233 -1.71 10.40 -19.13
C ASN A 233 -2.25 9.90 -17.79
N LEU A 234 -2.34 8.58 -17.62
CA LEU A 234 -2.76 7.94 -16.37
C LEU A 234 -1.80 8.29 -15.22
N LEU A 235 -0.50 8.18 -15.45
CA LEU A 235 0.56 8.57 -14.51
C LEU A 235 0.54 10.08 -14.22
N LYS A 236 0.37 10.94 -15.24
CA LYS A 236 0.25 12.40 -15.07
C LYS A 236 -0.98 12.78 -14.23
N LYS A 237 -2.15 12.17 -14.48
CA LYS A 237 -3.37 12.38 -13.69
C LYS A 237 -3.17 11.89 -12.24
N TYR A 238 -2.54 10.74 -12.04
CA TYR A 238 -2.21 10.25 -10.70
C TYR A 238 -1.23 11.18 -9.95
N LEU A 239 -0.22 11.71 -10.65
CA LEU A 239 0.72 12.69 -10.10
C LEU A 239 -0.02 13.95 -9.63
N GLN A 240 -0.98 14.43 -10.42
CA GLN A 240 -1.85 15.56 -10.10
C GLN A 240 -2.68 15.28 -8.82
N ILE A 241 -3.34 14.12 -8.74
CA ILE A 241 -4.20 13.71 -7.62
C ILE A 241 -3.43 13.57 -6.30
N ARG A 242 -2.19 13.09 -6.32
CA ARG A 242 -1.35 12.97 -5.12
C ARG A 242 -0.71 14.32 -4.70
N GLN A 243 -0.59 15.31 -5.60
CA GLN A 243 -0.05 16.65 -5.29
C GLN A 243 -1.11 17.63 -4.75
N GLN A 244 -2.31 17.65 -5.34
CA GLN A 244 -3.35 18.61 -4.98
C GLN A 244 -4.27 18.04 -3.90
N LYS A 245 -4.67 18.85 -2.91
CA LYS A 245 -5.53 18.38 -1.80
C LYS A 245 -6.99 18.18 -2.18
N ASP A 246 -7.48 18.92 -3.17
CA ASP A 246 -8.90 19.03 -3.53
C ASP A 246 -9.08 18.96 -5.06
N ILE A 247 -8.94 17.75 -5.63
CA ILE A 247 -9.34 17.49 -7.03
C ILE A 247 -10.77 16.96 -7.05
N ARG A 248 -11.60 17.60 -7.86
CA ARG A 248 -12.95 17.11 -8.17
C ARG A 248 -12.91 15.94 -9.14
N ALA A 249 -13.91 15.08 -9.03
CA ALA A 249 -14.17 14.05 -10.04
C ALA A 249 -14.61 14.72 -11.35
N ASP A 250 -13.73 14.76 -12.35
CA ASP A 250 -13.97 15.27 -13.71
C ASP A 250 -14.52 14.17 -14.65
N GLN A 251 -14.56 12.92 -14.18
CA GLN A 251 -14.99 11.73 -14.91
C GLN A 251 -14.15 11.39 -16.16
N SER A 252 -12.93 11.90 -16.27
CA SER A 252 -12.01 11.50 -17.35
C SER A 252 -11.69 10.01 -17.29
N LYS A 253 -11.30 9.44 -18.44
CA LYS A 253 -10.92 8.01 -18.54
C LYS A 253 -9.82 7.65 -17.55
N GLU A 254 -8.84 8.53 -17.36
CA GLU A 254 -7.75 8.37 -16.40
C GLU A 254 -8.27 8.35 -14.95
N GLN A 255 -9.23 9.21 -14.60
CA GLN A 255 -9.82 9.17 -13.25
C GLN A 255 -10.62 7.89 -13.01
N GLN A 256 -11.44 7.48 -13.99
CA GLN A 256 -12.20 6.23 -13.92
C GLN A 256 -11.26 5.03 -13.78
N GLU A 257 -10.17 4.99 -14.56
CA GLU A 257 -9.24 3.88 -14.53
C GLU A 257 -8.41 3.82 -13.23
N LEU A 258 -7.99 4.96 -12.68
CA LEU A 258 -7.36 4.98 -11.35
C LEU A 258 -8.32 4.52 -10.23
N ILE A 259 -9.64 4.70 -10.40
CA ILE A 259 -10.67 4.15 -9.49
C ILE A 259 -10.80 2.63 -9.72
N ASN A 260 -10.83 2.16 -10.98
CA ASN A 260 -10.89 0.73 -11.32
C ASN A 260 -9.71 -0.05 -10.74
N LEU A 261 -8.50 0.52 -10.82
CA LEU A 261 -7.28 -0.03 -10.23
C LEU A 261 -7.23 0.11 -8.69
N GLY A 262 -8.22 0.76 -8.07
CA GLY A 262 -8.34 0.92 -6.63
C GLY A 262 -7.27 1.82 -6.00
N ILE A 263 -6.41 2.47 -6.78
CA ILE A 263 -5.30 3.29 -6.27
C ILE A 263 -5.77 4.68 -5.78
N ILE A 264 -6.91 5.15 -6.30
CA ILE A 264 -7.63 6.32 -5.78
C ILE A 264 -9.06 5.93 -5.39
N THR A 265 -9.70 6.75 -4.57
CA THR A 265 -11.13 6.61 -4.25
C THR A 265 -11.84 7.96 -4.24
N LYS A 266 -13.16 7.92 -4.45
CA LYS A 266 -14.04 9.09 -4.50
C LYS A 266 -14.74 9.26 -3.15
N GLN A 267 -14.54 10.42 -2.53
CA GLN A 267 -15.19 10.80 -1.28
C GLN A 267 -16.04 12.06 -1.52
N GLY A 268 -17.33 11.87 -1.79
CA GLY A 268 -18.23 12.95 -2.25
C GLY A 268 -17.92 13.37 -3.68
N ASP A 269 -17.70 14.65 -3.93
CA ASP A 269 -17.25 15.18 -5.23
C ASP A 269 -15.73 15.10 -5.44
N LYS A 270 -14.96 14.76 -4.38
CA LYS A 270 -13.48 14.81 -4.38
C LYS A 270 -12.83 13.45 -4.56
N LEU A 271 -11.61 13.46 -5.11
CA LEU A 271 -10.73 12.30 -5.21
C LEU A 271 -9.62 12.36 -4.16
N LYS A 272 -9.27 11.21 -3.60
CA LYS A 272 -8.09 11.01 -2.73
C LYS A 272 -7.36 9.74 -3.12
N ILE A 273 -6.07 9.63 -2.78
CA ILE A 273 -5.35 8.35 -2.82
C ILE A 273 -6.02 7.37 -1.87
N ALA A 274 -6.23 6.12 -2.31
CA ALA A 274 -7.09 5.19 -1.60
C ALA A 274 -6.56 4.81 -0.21
N ASN A 275 -5.24 4.73 -0.03
CA ASN A 275 -4.61 4.46 1.26
C ASN A 275 -3.19 5.05 1.35
N LEU A 276 -2.58 4.96 2.54
CA LEU A 276 -1.25 5.54 2.79
C LEU A 276 -0.11 4.73 2.16
N LEU A 277 -0.25 3.40 2.04
CA LEU A 277 0.74 2.54 1.39
C LEU A 277 0.97 2.98 -0.06
N TYR A 278 -0.10 3.09 -0.86
CA TYR A 278 -0.01 3.53 -2.26
C TYR A 278 0.62 4.91 -2.39
N LYS A 279 0.30 5.83 -1.47
CA LYS A 279 0.86 7.19 -1.47
C LYS A 279 2.38 7.23 -1.27
N LEU A 280 2.93 6.28 -0.51
CA LEU A 280 4.35 6.18 -0.19
C LEU A 280 5.13 5.30 -1.17
N ILE A 281 4.48 4.27 -1.70
CA ILE A 281 5.04 3.32 -2.68
C ILE A 281 5.07 3.95 -4.08
N PHE A 282 3.92 4.38 -4.58
CA PHE A 282 3.77 5.10 -5.85
C PHE A 282 3.96 6.61 -5.61
N ASN A 283 5.10 6.97 -5.04
CA ASN A 283 5.42 8.35 -4.67
C ASN A 283 5.79 9.22 -5.90
N SER A 284 6.13 10.49 -5.64
CA SER A 284 6.50 11.48 -6.66
C SER A 284 7.61 11.00 -7.58
N ASP A 285 8.64 10.40 -6.98
CA ASP A 285 9.92 10.11 -7.62
C ASP A 285 9.79 8.86 -8.47
N TRP A 286 9.05 7.86 -7.95
CA TRP A 286 8.63 6.70 -8.73
C TRP A 286 7.82 7.10 -9.97
N VAL A 287 6.80 7.95 -9.83
CA VAL A 287 5.96 8.36 -10.98
C VAL A 287 6.78 9.13 -12.02
N THR A 288 7.63 10.06 -11.58
CA THR A 288 8.53 10.83 -12.46
C THR A 288 9.52 9.92 -13.19
N LEU A 289 10.12 8.93 -12.51
CA LEU A 289 10.99 7.94 -13.14
C LEU A 289 10.24 7.16 -14.22
N GLN A 290 9.03 6.66 -13.93
CA GLN A 290 8.25 5.91 -14.90
C GLN A 290 7.85 6.75 -16.12
N LEU A 291 7.48 8.02 -15.93
CA LEU A 291 7.22 8.94 -17.04
C LEU A 291 8.45 9.10 -17.95
N SER A 292 9.63 9.36 -17.37
CA SER A 292 10.88 9.47 -18.15
C SER A 292 11.25 8.18 -18.91
N ASN A 293 10.88 7.01 -18.38
CA ASN A 293 11.08 5.72 -19.06
C ASN A 293 10.06 5.47 -20.19
N GLN A 294 8.87 6.06 -20.14
CA GLN A 294 7.90 6.00 -21.24
C GLN A 294 8.30 6.94 -22.38
N GLU A 295 8.74 8.16 -22.08
CA GLU A 295 9.22 9.14 -23.06
C GLU A 295 10.40 8.59 -23.89
N LYS A 296 11.30 7.80 -23.28
CA LYS A 296 12.39 7.11 -23.98
C LYS A 296 11.95 5.97 -24.90
N LYS A 297 10.73 5.42 -24.75
CA LYS A 297 10.22 4.30 -25.55
C LYS A 297 9.51 4.73 -26.83
N LEU A 298 9.05 5.98 -26.93
CA LEU A 298 8.56 6.50 -28.20
C LEU A 298 9.77 6.78 -29.11
N PRO A 299 9.81 6.24 -30.35
CA PRO A 299 10.81 6.67 -31.31
C PRO A 299 10.65 8.17 -31.58
N ARG A 300 11.76 8.90 -31.66
CA ARG A 300 11.79 10.33 -31.99
C ARG A 300 11.43 10.60 -33.46
N THR A 301 10.20 10.31 -33.86
CA THR A 301 9.63 10.73 -35.15
C THR A 301 9.02 12.12 -35.02
N SER A 302 9.86 13.11 -34.73
CA SER A 302 9.49 14.53 -34.77
C SER A 302 10.62 15.41 -35.31
N ASP A 303 11.34 14.90 -36.31
CA ASP A 303 12.07 15.73 -37.27
C ASP A 303 11.84 15.15 -38.67
N LYS A 304 11.36 15.99 -39.58
CA LYS A 304 11.00 15.69 -40.99
C LYS A 304 9.90 14.64 -41.21
N ILE A 305 8.65 15.09 -41.19
CA ILE A 305 7.65 14.59 -42.16
C ILE A 305 7.48 15.67 -43.23
N GLU A 306 8.17 15.47 -44.34
CA GLU A 306 7.96 16.23 -45.57
C GLU A 306 6.65 15.75 -46.24
N LYS A 307 5.98 16.65 -46.95
CA LYS A 307 4.60 16.43 -47.45
C LYS A 307 4.55 15.33 -48.52
N ILE A 308 3.96 14.18 -48.20
CA ILE A 308 3.40 13.26 -49.20
C ILE A 308 1.99 12.88 -48.77
N ALA A 309 1.00 13.29 -49.57
CA ALA A 309 -0.41 12.93 -49.37
C ALA A 309 -0.69 11.55 -50.00
N PRO A 310 -1.24 10.57 -49.26
CA PRO A 310 -1.69 9.31 -49.85
C PRO A 310 -3.01 9.49 -50.59
N ASN A 311 -3.08 8.94 -51.80
CA ASN A 311 -4.27 8.94 -52.63
C ASN A 311 -5.30 7.92 -52.11
N ASN A 312 -6.55 8.33 -51.86
CA ASN A 312 -7.58 7.46 -51.28
C ASN A 312 -8.18 6.52 -52.33
N GLN A 313 -7.66 5.29 -52.46
CA GLN A 313 -8.36 4.19 -53.12
C GLN A 313 -7.81 2.81 -52.76
N GLN A 314 -8.26 2.26 -51.61
CA GLN A 314 -8.56 0.83 -51.39
C GLN A 314 -9.01 0.60 -49.92
N ILE A 315 -9.55 -0.59 -49.64
CA ILE A 315 -10.11 -1.03 -48.34
C ILE A 315 -11.44 -0.35 -47.97
N ALA A 316 -12.47 -0.63 -48.78
CA ALA A 316 -13.81 -0.88 -48.24
C ALA A 316 -13.91 -2.36 -47.81
N MET A 317 -14.91 -2.69 -47.00
CA MET A 317 -15.26 -4.04 -46.49
C MET A 317 -14.47 -4.57 -45.28
N ALA A 318 -14.76 -4.01 -44.10
CA ALA A 318 -14.76 -4.76 -42.84
C ALA A 318 -15.75 -4.11 -41.83
N ASN A 319 -17.05 -4.24 -42.11
CA ASN A 319 -18.10 -3.87 -41.15
C ASN A 319 -18.74 -5.13 -40.57
N ASN A 320 -19.22 -5.01 -39.33
CA ASN A 320 -20.02 -5.98 -38.58
C ASN A 320 -19.29 -7.24 -38.06
N LEU A 321 -18.81 -7.16 -36.81
CA LEU A 321 -18.84 -8.30 -35.91
C LEU A 321 -19.76 -7.96 -34.72
N ARG A 322 -20.87 -8.69 -34.58
CA ARG A 322 -21.81 -8.51 -33.46
C ARG A 322 -22.49 -9.84 -33.09
N ASN A 323 -22.06 -10.38 -31.94
CA ASN A 323 -22.77 -11.26 -31.00
C ASN A 323 -23.19 -12.70 -31.45
N GLU A 324 -22.54 -13.71 -30.84
CA GLU A 324 -23.07 -14.79 -29.94
C GLU A 324 -24.59 -15.14 -29.95
N PRO A 325 -25.05 -16.38 -29.61
CA PRO A 325 -24.35 -17.52 -28.97
C PRO A 325 -24.69 -18.97 -29.45
N LEU A 326 -24.08 -19.96 -28.77
CA LEU A 326 -24.39 -21.41 -28.61
C LEU A 326 -25.64 -22.04 -29.29
N ALA A 327 -25.45 -23.19 -29.98
CA ALA A 327 -26.13 -24.47 -29.65
C ALA A 327 -25.62 -25.71 -30.44
N GLN A 328 -25.16 -26.74 -29.71
CA GLN A 328 -25.43 -28.19 -29.85
C GLN A 328 -25.03 -29.02 -31.12
N MET A 329 -24.71 -30.30 -30.81
CA MET A 329 -24.72 -31.53 -31.65
C MET A 329 -23.48 -31.92 -32.51
N ALA A 330 -22.67 -32.86 -31.99
CA ALA A 330 -22.31 -34.10 -32.71
C ALA A 330 -21.60 -35.15 -31.81
N ALA A 331 -21.96 -36.43 -31.96
CA ALA A 331 -21.42 -37.62 -31.27
C ALA A 331 -21.81 -38.91 -32.06
N LEU A 332 -21.46 -40.16 -31.74
CA LEU A 332 -20.75 -40.76 -30.59
C LEU A 332 -20.17 -42.16 -30.98
N ALA A 333 -18.86 -42.38 -31.01
CA ALA A 333 -18.28 -43.76 -31.06
C ALA A 333 -16.78 -43.77 -30.62
N ILE A 334 -16.32 -44.42 -29.53
CA ILE A 334 -16.39 -45.86 -29.09
C ILE A 334 -15.34 -46.74 -29.82
N ALA A 335 -14.52 -47.60 -29.21
CA ALA A 335 -14.05 -47.80 -27.82
C ALA A 335 -12.92 -48.88 -27.80
N LEU A 336 -12.50 -49.33 -26.59
CA LEU A 336 -11.64 -50.49 -26.25
C LEU A 336 -10.11 -50.24 -26.29
N GLY A 337 -9.33 -50.54 -25.23
CA GLY A 337 -9.73 -50.94 -23.87
C GLY A 337 -8.57 -51.38 -22.95
N LEU A 338 -8.88 -51.47 -21.64
CA LEU A 338 -8.17 -52.16 -20.53
C LEU A 338 -6.80 -51.57 -20.08
N LEU A 339 -6.65 -50.99 -18.88
CA LEU A 339 -6.71 -51.51 -17.49
C LEU A 339 -5.55 -52.44 -17.07
N VAL A 340 -4.75 -51.98 -16.09
CA VAL A 340 -4.39 -52.62 -14.78
C VAL A 340 -3.37 -51.69 -14.05
N VAL A 341 -3.80 -50.85 -13.09
CA VAL A 341 -3.74 -50.97 -11.60
C VAL A 341 -2.42 -50.47 -10.94
N ALA A 342 -2.60 -49.77 -9.81
CA ALA A 342 -1.65 -49.00 -8.98
C ALA A 342 -0.84 -49.89 -7.96
N PRO A 343 -0.13 -49.43 -6.88
CA PRO A 343 -0.25 -48.16 -6.12
C PRO A 343 1.07 -47.50 -5.58
N LEU A 344 0.88 -46.60 -4.59
CA LEU A 344 1.76 -45.57 -3.98
C LEU A 344 2.89 -46.03 -3.01
N VAL A 345 3.60 -45.00 -2.48
CA VAL A 345 4.48 -44.94 -1.28
C VAL A 345 5.95 -45.32 -1.60
N ILE A 346 7.01 -44.53 -1.31
CA ILE A 346 7.45 -43.91 -0.05
C ILE A 346 8.05 -42.49 -0.25
N VAL A 347 7.86 -41.60 0.74
CA VAL A 347 8.61 -40.35 0.93
C VAL A 347 9.87 -40.61 1.75
N PHE A 348 11.05 -40.15 1.32
CA PHE A 348 12.13 -39.79 2.25
C PHE A 348 13.00 -38.64 1.73
N ASN A 349 13.61 -37.92 2.68
CA ASN A 349 14.24 -36.62 2.53
C ASN A 349 15.78 -36.71 2.38
N ASN A 350 16.43 -35.59 2.07
CA ASN A 350 17.89 -35.33 2.06
C ASN A 350 18.77 -36.12 1.07
N SER A 351 19.31 -35.39 0.10
CA SER A 351 20.77 -35.15 0.08
C SER A 351 21.15 -33.89 -0.71
N GLN A 352 21.89 -33.01 -0.06
CA GLN A 352 22.80 -32.07 -0.73
C GLN A 352 24.00 -32.85 -1.30
N TYR A 353 24.72 -32.23 -2.23
CA TYR A 353 25.99 -32.67 -2.81
C TYR A 353 25.97 -33.89 -3.76
N LYS A 354 25.88 -33.56 -5.06
CA LYS A 354 26.94 -33.98 -5.98
C LYS A 354 27.17 -32.93 -7.07
N LEU A 355 28.35 -32.31 -7.06
CA LEU A 355 28.88 -31.65 -8.25
C LEU A 355 29.11 -32.73 -9.31
N GLY A 356 28.21 -32.79 -10.30
CA GLY A 356 28.46 -33.50 -11.54
C GLY A 356 29.11 -32.53 -12.53
N GLN A 357 30.43 -32.63 -12.69
CA GLN A 357 31.05 -32.16 -13.93
C GLN A 357 30.66 -33.14 -15.05
N GLU A 358 29.67 -32.78 -15.86
CA GLU A 358 29.53 -33.39 -17.19
C GLU A 358 30.25 -32.52 -18.21
N ASN A 359 31.48 -32.92 -18.52
CA ASN A 359 32.15 -32.51 -19.75
C ASN A 359 31.36 -33.10 -20.94
N ASN A 360 30.46 -32.33 -21.52
CA ASN A 360 30.01 -32.55 -22.89
C ASN A 360 30.68 -31.48 -23.77
N GLY A 361 31.45 -31.94 -24.75
CA GLY A 361 32.31 -31.08 -25.56
C GLY A 361 31.50 -30.05 -26.33
N ILE A 362 31.83 -28.77 -26.14
CA ILE A 362 31.36 -27.71 -27.03
C ILE A 362 32.30 -27.71 -28.24
N GLU A 363 31.79 -28.21 -29.37
CA GLU A 363 32.38 -27.95 -30.68
C GLU A 363 32.53 -26.45 -30.89
N SER A 364 33.70 -26.04 -31.37
CA SER A 364 34.00 -24.66 -31.75
C SER A 364 33.09 -24.21 -32.90
N SER A 365 31.97 -23.58 -32.56
CA SER A 365 31.11 -22.87 -33.50
C SER A 365 30.84 -21.46 -33.01
N SER A 366 31.15 -20.49 -33.87
CA SER A 366 31.11 -19.05 -33.61
C SER A 366 29.68 -18.51 -33.57
N SER A 367 28.92 -18.89 -32.53
CA SER A 367 27.72 -18.15 -32.14
C SER A 367 28.13 -16.74 -31.72
N SER A 368 28.04 -15.80 -32.67
CA SER A 368 28.59 -14.45 -32.50
C SER A 368 28.02 -13.77 -31.26
N VAL A 369 28.88 -13.10 -30.48
CA VAL A 369 28.51 -12.40 -29.24
C VAL A 369 27.32 -11.46 -29.46
N SER A 370 27.25 -10.83 -30.65
CA SER A 370 26.12 -10.01 -31.13
C SER A 370 24.73 -10.65 -30.96
N ASN A 371 24.59 -11.98 -31.16
CA ASN A 371 23.32 -12.68 -30.99
C ASN A 371 22.87 -12.76 -29.51
N LEU A 372 23.81 -12.77 -28.56
CA LEU A 372 23.50 -12.71 -27.12
C LEU A 372 23.04 -11.31 -26.70
N CYS A 373 23.48 -10.27 -27.43
CA CYS A 373 23.29 -8.86 -27.13
C CYS A 373 22.04 -8.22 -27.76
N THR A 374 21.27 -9.03 -28.48
CA THR A 374 19.95 -8.68 -29.02
C THR A 374 18.86 -9.65 -28.56
N ALA A 375 19.24 -10.70 -27.83
CA ALA A 375 18.31 -11.69 -27.29
C ALA A 375 17.44 -11.10 -26.17
N SER A 376 16.16 -11.48 -26.12
CA SER A 376 15.27 -11.08 -25.04
C SER A 376 15.80 -11.60 -23.69
N ILE A 377 15.85 -10.73 -22.68
CA ILE A 377 16.31 -11.11 -21.34
C ILE A 377 15.38 -12.23 -20.80
N PRO A 378 15.93 -13.39 -20.40
CA PRO A 378 15.13 -14.50 -19.89
C PRO A 378 14.28 -14.09 -18.67
N LYS A 379 13.10 -14.66 -18.50
CA LYS A 379 12.28 -14.46 -17.29
C LYS A 379 12.81 -15.22 -16.07
N GLU A 380 13.55 -16.30 -16.30
CA GLU A 380 14.11 -17.16 -15.25
C GLU A 380 15.41 -16.57 -14.71
N LEU A 381 15.47 -16.37 -13.40
CA LEU A 381 16.56 -15.66 -12.71
C LEU A 381 17.93 -16.30 -12.96
N ALA A 382 18.06 -17.62 -12.83
CA ALA A 382 19.31 -18.34 -13.05
C ALA A 382 19.86 -18.11 -14.47
N ARG A 383 18.98 -17.96 -15.47
CA ARG A 383 19.37 -17.65 -16.85
C ARG A 383 19.76 -16.19 -17.03
N GLN A 384 19.16 -15.25 -16.29
CA GLN A 384 19.59 -13.85 -16.27
C GLN A 384 21.01 -13.72 -15.71
N GLU A 385 21.30 -14.41 -14.59
CA GLU A 385 22.61 -14.37 -13.96
C GLU A 385 23.69 -15.04 -14.83
N ALA A 386 23.40 -16.21 -15.41
CA ALA A 386 24.30 -16.85 -16.37
C ALA A 386 24.59 -15.95 -17.59
N LEU A 387 23.58 -15.26 -18.13
CA LEU A 387 23.76 -14.32 -19.24
C LEU A 387 24.57 -13.09 -18.83
N ARG A 388 24.36 -12.55 -17.62
CA ARG A 388 25.15 -11.44 -17.07
C ARG A 388 26.62 -11.82 -16.93
N LEU A 389 26.90 -12.97 -16.32
CA LEU A 389 28.26 -13.47 -16.13
C LEU A 389 28.98 -13.68 -17.46
N ARG A 390 28.29 -14.25 -18.46
CA ARG A 390 28.85 -14.42 -19.80
C ARG A 390 29.15 -13.08 -20.47
N LEU A 391 28.22 -12.13 -20.48
CA LEU A 391 28.45 -10.81 -21.07
C LEU A 391 29.56 -10.02 -20.36
N ALA A 392 29.66 -10.12 -19.03
CA ALA A 392 30.76 -9.53 -18.27
C ALA A 392 32.12 -10.17 -18.59
N GLN A 393 32.16 -11.49 -18.82
CA GLN A 393 33.38 -12.19 -19.24
C GLN A 393 33.83 -11.76 -20.64
N GLU A 394 32.91 -11.67 -21.61
CA GLU A 394 33.19 -11.19 -22.97
C GLU A 394 33.71 -9.73 -22.94
N GLN A 395 33.09 -8.87 -22.12
CA GLN A 395 33.52 -7.47 -21.91
C GLN A 395 34.95 -7.39 -21.35
N GLN A 396 35.33 -8.27 -20.42
CA GLN A 396 36.69 -8.33 -19.87
C GLN A 396 37.72 -8.89 -20.87
N GLN A 397 37.32 -9.81 -21.74
CA GLN A 397 38.21 -10.43 -22.73
C GLN A 397 38.47 -9.52 -23.94
N SER A 398 37.47 -8.75 -24.39
CA SER A 398 37.55 -7.94 -25.61
C SER A 398 36.92 -6.54 -25.45
N PRO A 399 37.41 -5.69 -24.52
CA PRO A 399 36.76 -4.40 -24.19
C PRO A 399 36.67 -3.42 -25.38
N GLU A 400 37.70 -3.35 -26.24
CA GLU A 400 37.70 -2.46 -27.42
C GLU A 400 36.75 -2.92 -28.53
N GLN A 401 36.25 -4.16 -28.48
CA GLN A 401 35.34 -4.73 -29.47
C GLN A 401 33.96 -5.05 -28.89
N PHE A 402 33.67 -4.64 -27.65
CA PHE A 402 32.40 -4.93 -26.98
C PHE A 402 31.28 -4.00 -27.51
N PRO A 403 30.26 -4.53 -28.21
CA PRO A 403 29.22 -3.69 -28.82
C PRO A 403 28.36 -2.91 -27.82
N ASP A 404 27.93 -1.69 -28.20
CA ASP A 404 27.02 -0.86 -27.39
C ASP A 404 25.70 -1.56 -27.04
N SER A 405 25.22 -2.46 -27.91
CA SER A 405 24.05 -3.32 -27.63
C SER A 405 24.33 -4.31 -26.51
N CYS A 406 25.53 -4.90 -26.46
CA CYS A 406 26.00 -5.77 -25.39
C CYS A 406 26.14 -5.00 -24.09
N GLN A 407 26.71 -3.78 -24.12
CA GLN A 407 26.79 -2.90 -22.96
C GLN A 407 25.40 -2.55 -22.43
N SER A 408 24.49 -2.14 -23.32
CA SER A 408 23.11 -1.81 -22.98
C SER A 408 22.33 -3.00 -22.40
N GLN A 409 22.65 -4.23 -22.80
CA GLN A 409 22.05 -5.44 -22.25
C GLN A 409 22.69 -5.86 -20.92
N LEU A 410 24.00 -5.74 -20.79
CA LEU A 410 24.74 -5.99 -19.56
C LEU A 410 24.30 -5.02 -18.45
N ASP A 411 24.18 -3.72 -18.72
CA ASP A 411 23.69 -2.71 -17.79
C ASP A 411 22.28 -3.03 -17.26
N LYS A 412 21.38 -3.47 -18.16
CA LYS A 412 20.02 -3.91 -17.77
C LYS A 412 20.07 -5.13 -16.84
N LEU A 413 20.94 -6.10 -17.12
CA LEU A 413 21.13 -7.30 -16.30
C LEU A 413 21.80 -6.98 -14.95
N ILE A 414 22.74 -6.02 -14.91
CA ILE A 414 23.37 -5.53 -13.68
C ILE A 414 22.31 -4.93 -12.74
N VAL A 415 21.43 -4.05 -13.25
CA VAL A 415 20.35 -3.50 -12.43
C VAL A 415 19.37 -4.59 -11.99
N LEU A 416 18.90 -5.46 -12.89
CA LEU A 416 17.98 -6.55 -12.52
C LEU A 416 18.56 -7.48 -11.44
N ASN A 417 19.83 -7.88 -11.57
CA ASN A 417 20.52 -8.72 -10.60
C ASN A 417 20.75 -7.97 -9.27
N ALA A 418 21.04 -6.66 -9.28
CA ALA A 418 21.10 -5.86 -8.06
C ALA A 418 19.77 -5.85 -7.28
N LEU A 419 18.62 -5.77 -7.97
CA LEU A 419 17.31 -5.87 -7.31
C LEU A 419 17.06 -7.25 -6.71
N GLN A 420 17.50 -8.31 -7.39
CA GLN A 420 17.43 -9.67 -6.84
C GLN A 420 18.31 -9.83 -5.59
N LEU A 421 19.54 -9.32 -5.62
CA LEU A 421 20.42 -9.32 -4.45
C LEU A 421 19.79 -8.54 -3.27
N GLY A 422 19.03 -7.49 -3.58
CA GLY A 422 18.15 -6.80 -2.63
C GLY A 422 17.08 -7.69 -1.96
N LYS A 423 16.51 -8.67 -2.68
CA LYS A 423 15.56 -9.66 -2.13
C LYS A 423 16.24 -10.66 -1.22
N GLU A 424 17.45 -11.07 -1.58
CA GLU A 424 18.26 -12.04 -0.83
C GLU A 424 18.97 -11.41 0.38
N ASN A 425 18.64 -10.15 0.71
CA ASN A 425 19.29 -9.34 1.74
C ASN A 425 20.80 -9.14 1.51
N ARG A 426 21.27 -9.31 0.27
CA ARG A 426 22.65 -9.10 -0.21
C ARG A 426 22.81 -7.69 -0.80
N VAL A 427 22.30 -6.68 -0.10
CA VAL A 427 22.20 -5.30 -0.62
C VAL A 427 23.56 -4.70 -0.95
N LEU A 428 24.63 -5.07 -0.25
CA LEU A 428 26.01 -4.64 -0.56
C LEU A 428 26.49 -5.14 -1.94
N ASP A 429 26.20 -6.39 -2.30
CA ASP A 429 26.52 -6.94 -3.63
C ASP A 429 25.68 -6.21 -4.71
N GLY A 430 24.43 -5.88 -4.38
CA GLY A 430 23.57 -5.06 -5.23
C GLY A 430 24.13 -3.65 -5.45
N ILE A 431 24.60 -2.98 -4.40
CA ILE A 431 25.24 -1.65 -4.48
C ILE A 431 26.50 -1.71 -5.35
N ASN A 432 27.37 -2.69 -5.12
CA ASN A 432 28.58 -2.91 -5.92
C ASN A 432 28.26 -3.08 -7.42
N ASN A 433 27.22 -3.85 -7.75
CA ASN A 433 26.71 -3.97 -9.11
C ASN A 433 26.21 -2.62 -9.66
N LEU A 434 25.38 -1.88 -8.92
CA LEU A 434 24.87 -0.57 -9.39
C LEU A 434 25.97 0.47 -9.59
N CYS A 435 27.07 0.41 -8.82
CA CYS A 435 28.23 1.29 -8.99
C CYS A 435 29.05 1.01 -10.26
N GLN A 436 28.82 -0.10 -10.96
CA GLN A 436 29.46 -0.40 -12.25
C GLN A 436 28.75 0.31 -13.43
N ILE A 437 27.56 0.88 -13.21
CA ILE A 437 26.80 1.58 -14.26
C ILE A 437 27.41 2.96 -14.53
N ALA A 438 27.95 3.13 -15.74
CA ALA A 438 28.56 4.37 -16.18
C ALA A 438 27.55 5.54 -16.26
N ALA A 439 28.03 6.78 -16.05
CA ALA A 439 27.22 8.00 -16.12
C ALA A 439 26.57 8.25 -17.51
N THR A 440 27.09 7.64 -18.56
CA THR A 440 26.59 7.69 -19.94
C THR A 440 25.52 6.64 -20.24
N SER A 441 25.30 5.65 -19.36
CA SER A 441 24.34 4.56 -19.58
C SER A 441 22.90 5.06 -19.67
N GLU A 442 22.11 4.50 -20.60
CA GLU A 442 20.67 4.76 -20.68
C GLU A 442 19.92 4.41 -19.38
N ILE A 443 20.45 3.44 -18.64
CA ILE A 443 19.89 2.86 -17.41
C ILE A 443 20.38 3.61 -16.16
N PHE A 444 21.33 4.55 -16.28
CA PHE A 444 21.91 5.33 -15.18
C PHE A 444 20.87 5.86 -14.18
N ASN A 445 19.78 6.47 -14.67
CA ASN A 445 18.72 7.02 -13.81
C ASN A 445 18.04 5.96 -12.94
N GLN A 446 17.96 4.70 -13.40
CA GLN A 446 17.42 3.60 -12.62
C GLN A 446 18.41 3.16 -11.54
N ALA A 447 19.70 3.02 -11.89
CA ALA A 447 20.75 2.70 -10.91
C ALA A 447 20.83 3.76 -9.80
N ASN A 448 20.81 5.04 -10.17
CA ASN A 448 20.79 6.16 -9.23
C ASN A 448 19.54 6.20 -8.35
N PHE A 449 18.36 5.89 -8.91
CA PHE A 449 17.12 5.78 -8.13
C PHE A 449 17.23 4.69 -7.05
N TRP A 450 17.73 3.50 -7.40
CA TRP A 450 17.86 2.39 -6.47
C TRP A 450 18.90 2.62 -5.38
N LEU A 451 20.07 3.17 -5.74
CA LEU A 451 21.08 3.59 -4.77
C LEU A 451 20.54 4.65 -3.81
N SER A 452 19.81 5.66 -4.33
CA SER A 452 19.19 6.70 -3.49
C SER A 452 18.13 6.13 -2.55
N ARG A 453 17.32 5.17 -3.03
CA ARG A 453 16.33 4.47 -2.21
C ARG A 453 16.99 3.68 -1.08
N TRP A 454 18.03 2.89 -1.37
CA TRP A 454 18.74 2.11 -0.36
C TRP A 454 19.49 3.00 0.63
N TYR A 455 20.11 4.09 0.18
CA TYR A 455 20.79 5.09 1.04
C TYR A 455 19.85 5.71 2.09
N ASN A 456 18.58 5.94 1.71
CA ASN A 456 17.55 6.53 2.56
C ASN A 456 16.65 5.50 3.29
N SER A 457 16.87 4.20 3.08
CA SER A 457 16.12 3.11 3.73
C SER A 457 16.39 3.07 5.24
N ALA A 458 15.38 2.73 6.06
CA ALA A 458 15.65 2.44 7.48
C ALA A 458 16.33 1.07 7.67
N ALA A 459 16.07 0.11 6.79
CA ALA A 459 16.66 -1.23 6.86
C ALA A 459 18.12 -1.27 6.39
N TRP A 460 18.47 -0.59 5.28
CA TRP A 460 19.82 -0.65 4.70
C TRP A 460 20.55 0.68 4.60
N GLY A 461 19.94 1.80 4.97
CA GLY A 461 20.54 3.13 4.76
C GLY A 461 21.84 3.33 5.51
N GLU A 462 22.01 2.73 6.70
CA GLU A 462 23.28 2.75 7.43
C GLU A 462 24.38 1.99 6.69
N GLN A 463 24.13 0.72 6.32
CA GLN A 463 25.07 -0.11 5.57
C GLN A 463 25.41 0.49 4.20
N THR A 464 24.41 1.03 3.50
CA THR A 464 24.57 1.69 2.20
C THR A 464 25.43 2.95 2.31
N ARG A 465 25.19 3.80 3.33
CA ARG A 465 26.03 4.97 3.63
C ARG A 465 27.46 4.57 3.95
N ALA A 466 27.65 3.58 4.82
CA ALA A 466 28.98 3.10 5.19
C ALA A 466 29.76 2.58 3.97
N TYR A 467 29.14 1.73 3.15
CA TYR A 467 29.76 1.18 1.95
C TYR A 467 30.08 2.26 0.91
N LEU A 468 29.11 3.12 0.57
CA LEU A 468 29.34 4.21 -0.38
C LEU A 468 30.37 5.24 0.12
N ASN A 469 30.61 5.35 1.43
CA ASN A 469 31.70 6.15 1.99
C ASN A 469 33.07 5.44 1.96
N SER A 470 33.09 4.12 1.88
CA SER A 470 34.33 3.32 1.81
C SER A 470 34.91 3.17 0.40
N ILE A 471 34.10 3.42 -0.64
CA ILE A 471 34.53 3.37 -2.04
C ILE A 471 34.78 4.77 -2.62
N ASN A 472 35.78 4.88 -3.50
CA ASN A 472 36.21 6.16 -4.07
C ASN A 472 35.32 6.64 -5.23
N ASP A 473 34.74 5.72 -6.01
CA ASP A 473 33.88 6.04 -7.14
C ASP A 473 32.65 5.12 -7.18
N CYS A 474 31.53 5.69 -7.59
CA CYS A 474 30.26 5.04 -7.86
C CYS A 474 29.42 6.05 -8.67
N PRO A 475 29.50 6.06 -10.02
CA PRO A 475 28.89 7.12 -10.82
C PRO A 475 27.39 7.30 -10.56
N ALA A 476 26.69 6.18 -10.30
CA ALA A 476 25.26 6.17 -10.00
C ALA A 476 24.90 6.72 -8.59
N ALA A 477 25.85 7.01 -7.71
CA ALA A 477 25.59 7.59 -6.38
C ALA A 477 25.54 9.13 -6.38
N LYS A 478 24.98 9.77 -7.43
CA LYS A 478 25.03 11.23 -7.67
C LYS A 478 24.34 12.11 -6.60
N PHE A 479 23.64 11.50 -5.65
CA PHE A 479 22.96 12.16 -4.53
C PHE A 479 23.80 12.22 -3.24
N LYS A 480 24.98 11.59 -3.24
CA LYS A 480 26.02 11.69 -2.19
C LYS A 480 26.82 12.98 -2.38
#